data_AF-A0A7V0L4B3-F1
#
_entry.id   AF-A0A7V0L4B3-F1
#
_cell.length_a   1.000
_cell.length_b   1.000
_cell.length_c   1.000
_cell.angle_alpha   90.00
_cell.angle_beta   90.00
_cell.angle_gamma   90.00
#
_symmetry.space_group_name_H-M   'P 1'
#
loop_
_entity.id
_entity.type
_entity.pdbx_description
1 polymer ?
#
loop_
_entity_poly.entity_id
_entity_poly.type
_entity_poly.pdbx_seq_one_letter_code
_entity_poly.pdbx_strand_id
1 'polypeptide(L)' 'NYPNPFNAFTTIQYRLPESGRVNLSIFNLEGKKKATLVNGKLPAGFHHVSINATH' A
#
# COMPACT_ATOMS: atom_id res chain seq x y z
N ASN A 1 -26.75 -10.56 17.65
CA ASN A 1 -26.45 -9.94 16.34
C ASN A 1 -24.93 -9.84 16.22
N TYR A 2 -24.39 -10.26 15.08
CA TYR A 2 -23.03 -10.78 14.80
C TYR A 2 -21.81 -9.96 15.32
N PRO A 3 -20.68 -10.59 15.73
CA PRO A 3 -19.47 -9.87 16.12
C PRO A 3 -18.67 -9.40 14.89
N ASN A 4 -18.05 -8.23 15.05
CA ASN A 4 -17.19 -7.55 14.11
C ASN A 4 -15.98 -8.43 13.70
N PRO A 5 -15.84 -8.82 12.41
CA PRO A 5 -14.72 -9.59 11.91
C PRO A 5 -13.48 -8.70 11.78
N PHE A 6 -12.38 -9.17 12.33
CA PHE A 6 -11.08 -8.51 12.39
C PHE A 6 -10.53 -8.25 10.97
N ASN A 7 -10.76 -7.08 10.40
CA ASN A 7 -10.17 -6.66 9.12
C ASN A 7 -8.97 -5.77 9.40
N ALA A 8 -7.75 -6.34 9.40
CA ALA A 8 -6.52 -5.58 9.57
C ALA A 8 -6.15 -4.83 8.28
N PHE A 9 -6.79 -3.69 8.06
CA PHE A 9 -6.35 -2.74 7.03
C PHE A 9 -5.26 -1.84 7.59
N THR A 10 -4.16 -1.68 6.84
CA THR A 10 -3.09 -0.73 7.15
C THR A 10 -3.03 0.32 6.05
N THR A 11 -3.05 1.60 6.42
CA THR A 11 -2.93 2.71 5.45
C THR A 11 -1.50 3.24 5.43
N ILE A 12 -0.85 3.21 4.27
CA ILE A 12 0.43 3.87 4.04
C ILE A 12 0.18 5.22 3.40
N GLN A 13 0.66 6.29 4.02
CA GLN A 13 0.61 7.65 3.48
C GLN A 13 2.02 8.12 3.08
N TYR A 14 2.15 8.75 1.92
CA TYR A 14 3.40 9.29 1.43
C TYR A 14 3.18 10.56 0.61
N ARG A 15 4.21 11.40 0.51
CA ARG A 15 4.19 12.63 -0.28
C ARG A 15 5.23 12.56 -1.38
N LEU A 16 4.81 12.90 -2.60
CA LEU A 16 5.71 13.11 -3.72
C LEU A 16 6.02 14.62 -3.84
N PRO A 17 7.29 15.05 -3.76
CA PRO A 17 7.65 16.46 -3.92
C PRO A 17 7.43 16.93 -5.37
N GLU A 18 7.54 16.02 -6.33
CA GLU A 18 7.31 16.25 -7.76
C GLU A 18 6.64 15.04 -8.41
N SER A 19 6.03 15.23 -9.59
CA SER A 19 5.39 14.14 -10.33
C SER A 19 6.44 13.13 -10.82
N GLY A 20 6.21 11.84 -10.58
CA GLY A 20 7.22 10.82 -10.84
C GLY A 20 6.67 9.41 -10.96
N ARG A 21 7.52 8.47 -11.37
CA ARG A 21 7.18 7.04 -11.41
C ARG A 21 7.34 6.45 -10.01
N VAL A 22 6.29 5.83 -9.50
CA VAL A 22 6.24 5.18 -8.20
C VAL A 22 6.06 3.68 -8.38
N ASN A 23 6.88 2.89 -7.68
CA ASN A 23 6.67 1.47 -7.48
C ASN A 23 6.58 1.18 -5.98
N LEU A 24 5.40 0.79 -5.51
CA LEU A 24 5.17 0.39 -4.13
C LEU A 24 4.87 -1.11 -4.11
N SER A 25 5.77 -1.90 -3.55
CA SER A 25 5.66 -3.36 -3.47
C SER A 25 5.83 -3.86 -2.03
N ILE A 26 5.05 -4.87 -1.66
CA ILE A 26 5.12 -5.56 -0.37
C ILE A 26 5.98 -6.81 -0.52
N PHE A 27 6.91 -7.01 0.41
CA PHE A 27 7.76 -8.20 0.49
C PHE A 27 7.56 -8.89 1.86
N ASN A 28 7.72 -10.20 1.91
CA ASN A 28 7.80 -10.94 3.17
C ASN A 28 9.25 -10.91 3.72
N LEU A 29 9.45 -11.49 4.91
CA LEU A 29 10.77 -11.54 5.56
C LEU A 29 11.81 -12.36 4.79
N GLU A 30 11.37 -13.26 3.90
CA GLU A 30 12.25 -14.02 3.00
C GLU A 30 12.63 -13.25 1.74
N GLY A 31 12.17 -11.99 1.59
CA GLY A 31 12.40 -11.17 0.40
C GLY A 31 11.52 -11.53 -0.80
N LYS A 32 10.51 -12.40 -0.64
CA LYS A 32 9.55 -12.72 -1.71
C LYS A 32 8.51 -11.61 -1.83
N LYS A 33 8.31 -11.13 -3.07
CA LYS A 33 7.28 -10.13 -3.39
C LYS A 33 5.88 -10.73 -3.21
N LYS A 34 5.07 -10.16 -2.33
CA LYS A 34 3.68 -10.58 -2.07
C LYS A 34 2.67 -9.81 -2.92
N ALA A 35 2.88 -8.51 -3.13
CA ALA A 35 1.99 -7.67 -3.92
C ALA A 35 2.70 -6.43 -4.45
N THR A 36 2.17 -5.85 -5.52
CA THR A 36 2.51 -4.50 -5.98
C THR A 36 1.25 -3.65 -5.86
N LEU A 37 1.30 -2.62 -5.02
CA LEU A 37 0.17 -1.75 -4.73
C LEU A 37 0.10 -0.55 -5.69
N VAL A 38 1.27 -0.08 -6.15
CA VAL A 38 1.39 1.03 -7.09
C VAL A 38 2.50 0.69 -8.08
N ASN A 39 2.23 0.89 -9.37
CA ASN A 39 3.24 0.83 -10.42
C ASN A 39 2.86 1.77 -11.56
N GLY A 40 3.24 3.04 -11.45
CA GLY A 40 2.81 4.03 -12.43
C GLY A 40 3.37 5.43 -12.17
N LYS A 41 3.05 6.38 -13.06
CA LYS A 41 3.32 7.79 -12.82
C LYS A 41 2.23 8.37 -11.92
N LEU A 42 2.64 9.09 -10.88
CA LEU A 42 1.76 9.80 -9.97
C LEU A 42 2.11 11.29 -9.97
N PRO A 43 1.12 12.19 -9.78
CA PRO A 43 1.37 13.61 -9.63
C PRO A 43 2.07 13.92 -8.31
N ALA A 44 2.72 15.09 -8.23
CA ALA A 44 3.16 15.66 -6.96
C ALA A 44 1.99 15.78 -5.97
N GLY A 45 2.26 15.62 -4.68
CA GLY A 45 1.24 15.74 -3.63
C GLY A 45 1.17 14.52 -2.71
N PHE A 46 0.10 14.47 -1.92
CA PHE A 46 -0.14 13.41 -0.94
C PHE A 46 -0.88 12.23 -1.58
N HIS A 47 -0.42 11.03 -1.27
CA HIS A 47 -0.99 9.78 -1.71
C HIS A 47 -1.19 8.87 -0.50
N HIS A 48 -2.22 8.05 -0.55
CA HIS A 48 -2.45 7.01 0.45
C HIS A 48 -2.80 5.70 -0.25
N VAL A 49 -2.39 4.60 0.35
CA VAL A 49 -2.66 3.26 -0.15
C VAL A 49 -3.11 2.39 1.02
N SER A 50 -4.25 1.74 0.84
CA SER A 50 -4.78 0.79 1.81
C SER A 50 -4.27 -0.61 1.49
N ILE A 51 -3.65 -1.25 2.47
CA ILE A 51 -3.19 -2.63 2.41
C ILE A 51 -4.21 -3.48 3.15
N ASN A 52 -4.72 -4.49 2.47
CA ASN A 52 -5.39 -5.58 3.13
C ASN A 52 -4.32 -6.57 3.63
N ALA A 53 -4.05 -6.57 4.94
CA ALA A 53 -3.05 -7.47 5.53
C ALA A 53 -3.65 -8.83 5.92
N THR A 54 -4.84 -9.18 5.42
CA THR A 54 -5.46 -10.47 5.70
C THR A 54 -4.83 -11.53 4.82
N HIS A 55 -3.83 -12.23 5.36
CA HIS A 55 -3.32 -13.51 4.84
C HIS A 55 -2.46 -14.24 5.87
#